data_AF-A0A960Z2S6-F1
#
_entry.id   AF-A0A960Z2S6-F1
#
_cell.length_a   1.000
_cell.length_b   1.000
_cell.length_c   1.000
_cell.angle_alpha   90.00
_cell.angle_beta   90.00
_cell.angle_gamma   90.00
#
_symmetry.space_group_name_H-M   'P 1'
#
loop_
_entity.id
_entity.type
_entity.pdbx_description
1 polymer ?
#
loop_
_entity_poly.entity_id
_entity_poly.type
_entity_poly.pdbx_seq_one_letter_code
_entity_poly.pdbx_strand_id
1 'polypeptide(L)'
;MNNRIPRIALVAIVLACLGAMSACDKAQETLKSTDLGAAGDVGKLLSKAAEAFGGITDVESAKAALPQLKGLDGDLGQLVEKFAAMDPAKKEKLLGAVSSARPQLEKAMARIENMAGVGEIVGPTLSSFRAKLEQLH
;
A
#
# COMPACT_ATOMS: atom_id res chain seq x y z
N MET A 1 43.21 -14.81 -17.01
CA MET A 1 41.91 -15.21 -17.58
C MET A 1 41.01 -15.70 -16.45
N ASN A 2 39.76 -15.23 -16.46
CA ASN A 2 38.57 -15.72 -15.73
C ASN A 2 38.48 -15.54 -14.21
N ASN A 3 38.08 -14.33 -13.82
CA ASN A 3 37.45 -14.01 -12.55
C ASN A 3 35.97 -14.47 -12.59
N ARG A 4 35.69 -15.71 -12.15
CA ARG A 4 34.30 -16.19 -12.00
C ARG A 4 33.76 -15.75 -10.65
N ILE A 5 33.15 -14.57 -10.61
CA ILE A 5 32.33 -14.13 -9.48
C ILE A 5 31.07 -15.03 -9.44
N PRO A 6 30.81 -15.76 -8.34
CA PRO A 6 29.69 -16.69 -8.28
C PRO A 6 28.38 -15.90 -8.20
N ARG A 7 27.50 -16.13 -9.18
CA ARG A 7 26.11 -15.65 -9.28
C ARG A 7 25.23 -15.96 -8.05
N ILE A 8 25.77 -16.70 -7.09
CA ILE A 8 25.12 -17.08 -5.83
C ILE A 8 25.13 -15.91 -4.82
N ALA A 9 26.12 -15.01 -4.89
CA ALA A 9 26.17 -13.85 -4.00
C ALA A 9 25.07 -12.80 -4.27
N LEU A 10 24.60 -12.70 -5.51
CA LEU A 10 23.53 -11.76 -5.88
C LEU A 10 22.16 -12.22 -5.36
N VAL A 11 21.92 -13.53 -5.28
CA VAL A 11 20.64 -14.11 -4.84
C VAL A 11 20.47 -14.00 -3.31
N ALA A 12 21.56 -14.04 -2.55
CA ALA A 12 21.52 -13.92 -1.09
C ALA A 12 21.10 -12.52 -0.60
N ILE A 13 21.40 -11.46 -1.36
CA ILE A 13 21.01 -10.08 -1.01
C ILE A 13 19.52 -9.85 -1.28
N VAL A 14 18.95 -10.46 -2.33
CA VAL A 14 17.51 -10.40 -2.60
C VAL A 14 16.72 -11.21 -1.56
N LEU A 15 17.30 -12.30 -1.03
CA LEU A 15 16.64 -13.13 -0.01
C LEU A 15 16.71 -12.54 1.42
N ALA A 16 17.61 -11.58 1.69
CA ALA A 16 17.74 -10.95 3.00
C ALA A 16 16.70 -9.83 3.26
N CYS A 17 16.05 -9.29 2.22
CA CYS A 17 14.96 -8.31 2.38
C CYS A 17 13.59 -8.94 2.67
N LEU A 18 13.44 -10.27 2.51
CA LEU A 18 12.24 -11.00 2.92
C LEU A 18 12.12 -11.17 4.45
N GLY A 19 13.14 -10.80 5.22
CA GLY A 19 13.18 -10.97 6.68
C GLY A 19 12.51 -9.87 7.51
N ALA A 20 11.96 -8.82 6.90
CA ALA A 20 11.39 -7.67 7.62
C ALA A 20 9.84 -7.62 7.63
N MET A 21 9.16 -8.72 7.30
CA MET A 21 7.69 -8.79 7.29
C MET A 21 7.04 -9.11 8.66
N SER A 22 7.80 -9.15 9.77
CA SER A 22 7.23 -9.52 11.07
C SER A 22 6.47 -8.40 11.81
N ALA A 23 6.23 -7.25 11.17
CA ALA A 23 5.48 -6.13 11.75
C ALA A 23 4.09 -5.91 11.14
N CYS A 24 3.70 -6.65 10.09
CA CYS A 24 2.38 -6.52 9.46
C CYS A 24 1.33 -7.53 10.00
N ASP A 25 1.71 -8.42 10.92
CA ASP A 25 0.80 -9.44 11.46
C ASP A 25 -0.33 -8.83 12.33
N LYS A 26 -0.01 -7.78 13.10
CA LYS A 26 -1.00 -7.19 14.04
C LYS A 26 -2.09 -6.36 13.37
N ALA A 27 -1.87 -5.81 12.17
CA ALA A 27 -2.91 -5.10 11.44
C ALA A 27 -3.90 -6.07 10.77
N GLN A 28 -3.45 -7.29 10.46
CA GLN A 28 -4.25 -8.29 9.75
C GLN A 28 -5.27 -9.00 10.66
N GLU A 29 -4.97 -9.16 11.96
CA GLU A 29 -5.91 -9.77 12.91
C GLU A 29 -7.13 -8.90 13.20
N THR A 30 -7.00 -7.57 13.19
CA THR A 30 -8.16 -6.67 13.44
C THR A 30 -9.13 -6.60 12.26
N LEU A 31 -8.69 -6.99 11.06
CA LEU A 31 -9.50 -6.95 9.83
C LEU A 31 -10.23 -8.27 9.51
N LYS A 32 -9.89 -9.38 10.16
CA LYS A 32 -10.49 -10.70 9.89
C LYS A 32 -11.87 -10.90 10.53
N SER A 33 -12.24 -10.09 11.52
CA SER A 33 -13.37 -10.41 12.40
C SER A 33 -14.64 -9.62 12.13
N THR A 34 -14.69 -8.77 11.10
CA THR A 34 -15.87 -7.93 10.86
C THR A 34 -16.54 -8.28 9.54
N ASP A 35 -17.59 -9.09 9.67
CA ASP A 35 -18.65 -9.30 8.68
C ASP A 35 -19.26 -7.94 8.28
N LEU A 36 -18.73 -7.37 7.19
CA LEU A 36 -19.15 -6.13 6.54
C LEU A 36 -18.48 -6.14 5.17
N GLY A 37 -19.12 -6.73 4.15
CA GLY A 37 -18.53 -6.90 2.81
C GLY A 37 -17.74 -5.67 2.34
N ALA A 38 -18.29 -4.46 2.47
CA ALA A 38 -17.60 -3.22 2.13
C ALA A 38 -16.43 -2.84 3.06
N ALA A 39 -16.54 -2.96 4.38
CA ALA A 39 -15.46 -2.57 5.30
C ALA A 39 -14.28 -3.56 5.27
N GLY A 40 -14.57 -4.84 5.05
CA GLY A 40 -13.55 -5.88 4.85
C GLY A 40 -12.79 -5.69 3.53
N ASP A 41 -13.47 -5.27 2.46
CA ASP A 41 -12.83 -4.95 1.17
C ASP A 41 -11.92 -3.72 1.28
N VAL A 42 -12.34 -2.70 2.03
CA VAL A 42 -11.51 -1.51 2.30
C VAL A 42 -10.28 -1.85 3.12
N GLY A 43 -10.45 -2.58 4.22
CA GLY A 43 -9.32 -3.03 5.02
C GLY A 43 -8.29 -3.80 4.19
N LYS A 44 -8.75 -4.74 3.36
CA LYS A 44 -7.87 -5.49 2.44
C LYS A 44 -7.19 -4.60 1.42
N LEU A 45 -7.90 -3.64 0.85
CA LEU A 45 -7.33 -2.71 -0.13
C LEU A 45 -6.25 -1.83 0.50
N LEU A 46 -6.51 -1.28 1.69
CA LEU A 46 -5.52 -0.47 2.41
C LEU A 46 -4.34 -1.31 2.89
N SER A 47 -4.55 -2.55 3.33
CA SER A 47 -3.46 -3.47 3.65
C SER A 47 -2.60 -3.76 2.42
N LYS A 48 -3.21 -4.11 1.28
CA LYS A 48 -2.47 -4.33 0.04
C LYS A 48 -1.70 -3.09 -0.42
N ALA A 49 -2.28 -1.90 -0.23
CA ALA A 49 -1.59 -0.65 -0.50
C ALA A 49 -0.39 -0.46 0.43
N ALA A 50 -0.55 -0.66 1.73
CA ALA A 50 0.55 -0.60 2.69
C ALA A 50 1.65 -1.64 2.38
N GLU A 51 1.29 -2.84 1.96
CA GLU A 51 2.24 -3.88 1.51
C GLU A 51 2.97 -3.47 0.23
N ALA A 52 2.25 -2.98 -0.78
CA ALA A 52 2.84 -2.50 -2.02
C ALA A 52 3.79 -1.32 -1.77
N PHE A 53 3.40 -0.40 -0.88
CA PHE A 53 4.26 0.69 -0.44
C PHE A 53 5.47 0.18 0.38
N GLY A 54 5.25 -0.80 1.26
CA GLY A 54 6.30 -1.40 2.07
C GLY A 54 7.34 -2.20 1.27
N GLY A 55 6.94 -2.76 0.13
CA GLY A 55 7.81 -3.48 -0.80
C GLY A 55 8.67 -2.58 -1.69
N ILE A 56 8.43 -1.27 -1.71
CA ILE A 56 9.26 -0.32 -2.47
C ILE A 56 10.47 0.06 -1.64
N THR A 57 11.65 -0.42 -2.04
CA THR A 57 12.93 -0.13 -1.37
C THR A 57 13.87 0.73 -2.20
N ASP A 58 13.63 0.82 -3.50
CA ASP A 58 14.52 1.41 -4.48
C ASP A 58 13.74 1.77 -5.76
N VAL A 59 14.43 2.45 -6.68
CA VAL A 59 13.89 2.95 -7.94
C VAL A 59 13.39 1.83 -8.85
N GLU A 60 14.03 0.66 -8.89
CA GLU A 60 13.59 -0.45 -9.72
C GLU A 60 12.34 -1.12 -9.14
N SER A 61 12.33 -1.34 -7.81
CA SER A 61 11.16 -1.84 -7.09
C SER A 61 9.95 -0.89 -7.23
N ALA A 62 10.18 0.43 -7.23
CA ALA A 62 9.13 1.42 -7.48
C ALA A 62 8.54 1.32 -8.89
N LYS A 63 9.39 1.12 -9.90
CA LYS A 63 8.94 0.90 -11.30
C LYS A 63 8.17 -0.40 -11.44
N ALA A 64 8.58 -1.45 -10.74
CA ALA A 64 7.90 -2.74 -10.74
C ALA A 64 6.55 -2.69 -10.00
N ALA A 65 6.46 -1.94 -8.91
CA ALA A 65 5.25 -1.76 -8.12
C ALA A 65 4.27 -0.76 -8.73
N LEU A 66 4.73 0.14 -9.60
CA LEU A 66 3.91 1.17 -10.29
C LEU A 66 2.59 0.65 -10.90
N PRO A 67 2.56 -0.45 -11.68
CA PRO A 67 1.30 -1.01 -12.18
C PRO A 67 0.37 -1.49 -11.06
N GLN A 68 0.90 -2.08 -9.99
CA GLN A 68 0.10 -2.49 -8.84
C GLN A 68 -0.44 -1.27 -8.08
N LEU A 69 0.36 -0.23 -7.89
CA LEU A 69 -0.06 1.03 -7.28
C LEU A 69 -1.17 1.72 -8.08
N LYS A 70 -1.07 1.71 -9.42
CA LYS A 70 -2.14 2.23 -10.29
C LYS A 70 -3.42 1.41 -10.18
N GLY A 71 -3.31 0.09 -10.08
CA GLY A 71 -4.46 -0.79 -9.83
C GLY A 71 -5.15 -0.44 -8.52
N LEU A 72 -4.39 -0.33 -7.43
CA LEU A 72 -4.89 0.05 -6.12
C LEU A 72 -5.49 1.46 -6.09
N ASP A 73 -4.87 2.42 -6.78
CA ASP A 73 -5.42 3.76 -6.96
C ASP A 73 -6.76 3.73 -7.75
N GLY A 74 -6.88 2.86 -8.74
CA GLY A 74 -8.13 2.61 -9.45
C GLY A 74 -9.21 2.01 -8.56
N ASP A 75 -8.88 0.95 -7.80
CA ASP A 75 -9.79 0.30 -6.86
C ASP A 75 -10.24 1.28 -5.76
N LEU A 76 -9.35 2.14 -5.28
CA LEU A 76 -9.69 3.20 -4.33
C LEU A 76 -10.65 4.23 -4.95
N GLY A 77 -10.48 4.56 -6.24
CA GLY A 77 -11.42 5.40 -6.97
C GLY A 77 -12.82 4.80 -7.01
N GLN A 78 -12.93 3.51 -7.34
CA GLN A 78 -14.21 2.80 -7.31
C GLN A 78 -14.82 2.76 -5.91
N LEU A 79 -13.99 2.66 -4.87
CA LEU A 79 -14.45 2.73 -3.49
C LEU A 79 -15.02 4.11 -3.16
N VAL A 80 -14.37 5.20 -3.59
CA VAL A 80 -14.87 6.58 -3.40
C VAL A 80 -16.23 6.75 -4.09
N GLU A 81 -16.41 6.23 -5.30
CA GLU A 81 -17.70 6.27 -6.02
C GLU A 81 -18.78 5.48 -5.26
N LYS A 82 -18.45 4.26 -4.79
CA LYS A 82 -19.35 3.46 -3.95
C LYS A 82 -19.65 4.15 -2.63
N PHE A 83 -18.66 4.78 -2.02
CA PHE A 83 -18.82 5.54 -0.78
C PHE A 83 -19.81 6.67 -1.00
N ALA A 84 -19.69 7.46 -2.06
CA ALA A 84 -20.65 8.52 -2.37
C ALA A 84 -22.10 8.00 -2.44
N ALA A 85 -22.31 6.82 -3.03
CA ALA A 85 -23.60 6.15 -3.18
C ALA A 85 -24.10 5.38 -1.94
N MET A 86 -23.30 5.24 -0.88
CA MET A 86 -23.69 4.51 0.34
C MET A 86 -24.58 5.32 1.28
N ASP A 87 -25.41 4.57 2.03
CA ASP A 87 -26.13 5.08 3.20
C ASP A 87 -25.17 5.59 4.29
N PRO A 88 -25.58 6.61 5.07
CA PRO A 88 -24.75 7.22 6.11
C PRO A 88 -24.23 6.22 7.15
N ALA A 89 -25.04 5.23 7.56
CA ALA A 89 -24.61 4.21 8.52
C ALA A 89 -23.47 3.30 8.01
N LYS A 90 -23.39 3.09 6.69
CA LYS A 90 -22.29 2.33 6.06
C LYS A 90 -21.06 3.21 5.87
N LYS A 91 -21.28 4.48 5.50
CA LYS A 91 -20.22 5.49 5.41
C LYS A 91 -19.48 5.62 6.73
N GLU A 92 -20.18 5.74 7.85
CA GLU A 92 -19.56 5.89 9.18
C GLU A 92 -18.61 4.73 9.52
N LYS A 93 -19.02 3.49 9.24
CA LYS A 93 -18.16 2.31 9.44
C LYS A 93 -16.95 2.31 8.53
N LEU A 94 -17.12 2.75 7.28
CA LEU A 94 -16.02 2.87 6.32
C LEU A 94 -15.00 3.93 6.78
N LEU A 95 -15.50 5.10 7.17
CA LEU A 95 -14.70 6.22 7.68
C LEU A 95 -13.88 5.80 8.91
N GLY A 96 -14.47 5.00 9.81
CA GLY A 96 -13.75 4.46 10.97
C GLY A 96 -12.58 3.54 10.58
N ALA A 97 -12.78 2.69 9.57
CA ALA A 97 -11.73 1.81 9.06
C ALA A 97 -10.62 2.59 8.32
N VAL A 98 -11.01 3.53 7.45
CA VAL A 98 -10.06 4.38 6.71
C VAL A 98 -9.27 5.26 7.67
N SER A 99 -9.92 5.90 8.64
CA SER A 99 -9.25 6.75 9.64
C SER A 99 -8.22 5.98 10.46
N SER A 100 -8.50 4.72 10.79
CA SER A 100 -7.59 3.86 11.55
C SER A 100 -6.35 3.44 10.74
N ALA A 101 -6.50 3.23 9.43
CA ALA A 101 -5.43 2.78 8.54
C ALA A 101 -4.64 3.94 7.89
N ARG A 102 -5.25 5.12 7.74
CA ARG A 102 -4.64 6.34 7.20
C ARG A 102 -3.26 6.66 7.78
N PRO A 103 -3.02 6.70 9.10
CA PRO A 103 -1.71 7.04 9.63
C PRO A 103 -0.60 6.07 9.19
N GLN A 104 -0.92 4.78 9.01
CA GLN A 104 0.05 3.80 8.53
C GLN A 104 0.36 4.00 7.04
N LEU A 105 -0.66 4.30 6.22
CA LEU A 105 -0.45 4.62 4.81
C LEU A 105 0.34 5.91 4.63
N GLU A 106 -0.02 6.98 5.35
CA GLU A 106 0.70 8.25 5.31
C GLU A 106 2.18 8.07 5.64
N LYS A 107 2.48 7.26 6.67
CA LYS A 107 3.86 6.90 7.03
C LYS A 107 4.57 6.13 5.92
N ALA A 108 3.88 5.19 5.26
CA ALA A 108 4.45 4.42 4.16
C ALA A 108 4.71 5.31 2.92
N MET A 109 3.76 6.17 2.55
CA MET A 109 3.90 7.13 1.46
C MET A 109 5.02 8.13 1.73
N ALA A 110 5.06 8.73 2.92
CA ALA A 110 6.13 9.64 3.30
C ALA A 110 7.50 8.97 3.26
N ARG A 111 7.62 7.71 3.68
CA ARG A 111 8.86 6.95 3.56
C ARG A 111 9.31 6.85 2.10
N ILE A 112 8.40 6.55 1.18
CA ILE A 112 8.69 6.41 -0.25
C ILE A 112 9.03 7.75 -0.89
N GLU A 113 8.32 8.83 -0.55
CA GLU A 113 8.61 10.18 -1.04
C GLU A 113 10.00 10.65 -0.61
N ASN A 114 10.47 10.25 0.58
CA ASN A 114 11.82 10.57 1.06
C ASN A 114 12.92 9.69 0.43
N MET A 115 12.59 8.69 -0.38
CA MET A 115 13.60 7.89 -1.09
C MET A 115 14.06 8.60 -2.37
N ALA A 116 15.38 8.77 -2.50
CA ALA A 116 15.99 9.42 -3.66
C ALA A 116 15.62 8.71 -4.98
N GLY A 117 15.06 9.47 -5.94
CA GLY A 117 14.66 8.98 -7.27
C GLY A 117 13.38 8.14 -7.31
N VAL A 118 12.85 7.70 -6.17
CA VAL A 118 11.59 6.93 -6.11
C VAL A 118 10.39 7.87 -6.09
N GLY A 119 10.45 8.94 -5.29
CA GLY A 119 9.37 9.91 -5.18
C GLY A 119 8.96 10.52 -6.52
N GLU A 120 9.89 10.72 -7.46
CA GLU A 120 9.60 11.22 -8.81
C GLU A 120 8.82 10.22 -9.68
N ILE A 121 8.95 8.93 -9.41
CA ILE A 121 8.33 7.85 -10.19
C ILE A 121 6.91 7.57 -9.69
N VAL A 122 6.76 7.43 -8.37
CA VAL A 122 5.48 7.08 -7.76
C VAL A 122 4.70 8.30 -7.29
N GLY A 123 5.32 9.47 -7.18
CA GLY A 123 4.72 10.71 -6.68
C GLY A 123 3.36 11.05 -7.28
N PRO A 124 3.16 10.99 -8.61
CA PRO A 124 1.85 11.23 -9.22
C PRO A 124 0.79 10.23 -8.73
N THR A 125 1.17 8.96 -8.55
CA THR A 125 0.26 7.91 -8.08
C THR A 125 -0.02 8.06 -6.58
N LEU A 126 0.99 8.40 -5.77
CA LEU A 126 0.83 8.68 -4.34
C LEU A 126 -0.07 9.89 -4.11
N SER A 127 0.11 10.96 -4.88
CA SER A 127 -0.70 12.17 -4.80
C SER A 127 -2.17 11.88 -5.15
N SER A 128 -2.43 11.15 -6.24
CA SER A 128 -3.79 10.69 -6.59
C SER A 128 -4.41 9.83 -5.48
N PHE A 129 -3.63 8.88 -4.95
CA PHE A 129 -4.08 7.99 -3.89
C PHE A 129 -4.47 8.77 -2.63
N ARG A 130 -3.64 9.74 -2.22
CA ARG A 130 -3.90 10.62 -1.08
C ARG A 130 -5.15 11.46 -1.30
N ALA A 131 -5.31 12.06 -2.48
CA ALA A 131 -6.49 12.85 -2.82
C ALA A 131 -7.81 12.04 -2.77
N LYS A 132 -7.77 10.75 -3.13
CA LYS A 132 -8.92 9.85 -3.01
C LYS A 132 -9.18 9.45 -1.56
N LEU A 133 -8.13 9.26 -0.77
CA LEU A 133 -8.25 8.94 0.65
C LEU A 133 -8.83 10.13 1.44
N GLU A 134 -8.51 11.36 1.05
CA GLU A 134 -9.15 12.58 1.57
C GLU A 134 -10.63 12.68 1.21
N GLN A 135 -11.10 12.06 0.12
CA GLN A 135 -12.54 12.02 -0.20
C GLN A 135 -13.32 11.05 0.70
N LEU A 136 -12.60 10.25 1.49
CA LEU A 136 -13.13 9.31 2.47
C LEU A 136 -12.91 9.85 3.90
N HIS A 137 -13.15 11.15 4.12
CA HIS A 137 -13.19 11.80 5.44
C HIS A 137 -14.58 12.35 5.78
#